data_AF-A0A8E1W537-F1
#
_entry.id   AF-A0A8E1W537-F1
#
_cell.length_a   1.000
_cell.length_b   1.000
_cell.length_c   1.000
_cell.angle_alpha   90.00
_cell.angle_beta   90.00
_cell.angle_gamma   90.00
#
_symmetry.space_group_name_H-M   'P 1'
#
loop_
_entity.id
_entity.type
_entity.pdbx_description
1 polymer ?
#
loop_
_entity_poly.entity_id
_entity_poly.type
_entity_poly.pdbx_seq_one_letter_code
_entity_poly.pdbx_strand_id
1 'polypeptide(L)'
;MKDDLQSAKAAGLAEELAELRALTTQLRAENTRLLRLLELTPKQAAPPGPIQTGFFEAHPGPVDRRSAPEVKVDFVAALFAARIDIYATRWENSRTGKAGWLPAVRGGWRKGVRHEDRDYLPLSKDVLRTHLTGDVHVGLYPLLDGDLCWWLAADFDGPMAMLDVLAYLKAARACSVPAAWEVSRSGVGAHACSSRRSPGPSPAGHCARSTRSARKWRRSANTR
;
A
#
# COMPACT_ATOMS: atom_id res chain seq x y z
N MET A 1 8.87 -55.45 31.78
CA MET A 1 9.36 -55.15 30.41
C MET A 1 8.53 -54.10 29.67
N LYS A 2 7.19 -54.23 29.57
CA LYS A 2 6.35 -53.19 28.94
C LYS A 2 6.27 -51.92 29.79
N ASP A 3 6.20 -52.08 31.12
CA ASP A 3 6.15 -50.97 32.08
C ASP A 3 7.50 -50.23 32.19
N ASP A 4 8.62 -50.96 32.14
CA ASP A 4 9.96 -50.37 32.16
C ASP A 4 10.24 -49.52 30.91
N LEU A 5 9.74 -49.96 29.75
CA LEU A 5 9.87 -49.23 28.48
C LEU A 5 8.98 -47.96 28.45
N GLN A 6 7.82 -48.00 29.12
CA GLN A 6 6.96 -46.82 29.30
C GLN A 6 7.58 -45.82 30.29
N SER A 7 8.18 -46.32 31.36
CA SER A 7 8.89 -45.49 32.36
C SER A 7 10.10 -44.76 31.75
N ALA A 8 10.90 -45.45 30.93
CA ALA A 8 12.03 -44.85 30.23
C ALA A 8 11.61 -43.77 29.20
N LYS A 9 10.51 -43.99 28.47
CA LYS A 9 9.93 -42.97 27.58
C LYS A 9 9.42 -41.74 28.34
N ALA A 10 8.75 -41.95 29.46
CA ALA A 10 8.26 -40.87 30.30
C ALA A 10 9.41 -40.02 30.88
N ALA A 11 10.51 -40.66 31.27
CA ALA A 11 11.71 -39.98 31.74
C ALA A 11 12.36 -39.13 30.64
N GLY A 12 12.51 -39.67 29.42
CA GLY A 12 13.05 -38.90 28.28
C GLY A 12 12.17 -37.70 27.88
N LEU A 13 10.85 -37.85 27.92
CA LEU A 13 9.92 -36.74 27.69
C LEU A 13 10.01 -35.67 28.79
N ALA A 14 10.25 -36.06 30.03
CA ALA A 14 10.38 -35.12 31.15
C ALA A 14 11.67 -34.28 31.02
N GLU A 15 12.76 -34.90 30.55
CA GLU A 15 14.02 -34.21 30.25
C GLU A 15 13.86 -33.22 29.10
N GLU A 16 13.26 -33.64 27.98
CA GLU A 16 12.97 -32.75 26.84
C GLU A 16 12.08 -31.56 27.25
N LEU A 17 11.05 -31.79 28.09
CA LEU A 17 10.22 -30.71 28.62
C LEU A 17 11.01 -29.73 29.51
N ALA A 18 11.97 -30.23 30.28
CA ALA A 18 12.83 -29.39 31.12
C ALA A 18 13.75 -28.51 30.26
N GLU A 19 14.37 -29.09 29.22
CA GLU A 19 15.21 -28.37 28.26
C GLU A 19 14.41 -27.29 27.51
N LEU A 20 13.22 -27.62 27.00
CA LEU A 20 12.36 -26.67 26.30
C LEU A 20 11.92 -25.51 27.20
N ARG A 21 11.66 -25.77 28.49
CA ARG A 21 11.33 -24.73 29.48
C ARG A 21 12.53 -23.82 29.76
N ALA A 22 13.73 -24.39 29.88
CA ALA A 22 14.97 -23.63 30.06
C ALA A 22 15.23 -22.72 28.85
N LEU A 23 15.13 -23.28 27.64
CA LEU A 23 15.27 -22.53 26.39
C LEU A 23 14.24 -21.39 26.28
N THR A 24 12.97 -21.65 26.63
CA THR A 24 11.91 -20.63 26.61
C THR A 24 12.23 -19.49 27.57
N THR A 25 12.80 -19.80 28.74
CA THR A 25 13.19 -18.80 29.74
C THR A 25 14.34 -17.94 29.23
N GLN A 26 15.37 -18.57 28.65
CA GLN A 26 16.51 -17.87 28.05
C GLN A 26 16.06 -16.96 26.89
N LEU A 27 15.23 -17.46 25.97
CA LEU A 27 14.73 -16.68 24.84
C LEU A 27 13.90 -15.47 25.30
N ARG A 28 13.09 -15.62 26.36
CA ARG A 28 12.32 -14.49 26.93
C ARG A 28 13.22 -13.44 27.57
N ALA A 29 14.27 -13.86 28.28
CA ALA A 29 15.25 -12.94 28.86
C ALA A 29 15.99 -12.16 27.77
N GLU A 30 16.41 -12.85 26.71
CA GLU A 30 17.12 -12.23 25.59
C GLU A 30 16.21 -11.29 24.79
N ASN A 31 14.96 -11.68 24.55
CA ASN A 31 13.97 -10.80 23.93
C ASN A 31 13.79 -9.51 24.75
N THR A 32 13.67 -9.62 26.08
CA THR A 32 13.58 -8.46 26.98
C THR A 32 14.80 -7.54 26.88
N ARG A 33 16.01 -8.12 26.79
CA ARG A 33 17.26 -7.38 26.60
C ARG A 33 17.28 -6.61 25.28
N LEU A 34 16.89 -7.27 24.19
CA LEU A 34 16.83 -6.66 22.85
C LEU A 34 15.78 -5.55 22.77
N LEU A 35 14.60 -5.74 23.38
CA LEU A 35 13.57 -4.70 23.45
C LEU A 35 14.07 -3.42 24.12
N ARG A 36 14.83 -3.56 25.22
CA ARG A 36 15.44 -2.40 25.89
C ARG A 36 16.48 -1.71 25.03
N LEU A 37 17.35 -2.48 24.36
CA LEU A 37 18.40 -1.92 23.49
C LEU A 37 17.83 -1.17 22.28
N LEU A 38 16.70 -1.63 21.76
CA LEU A 38 16.03 -1.03 20.60
C LEU A 38 14.98 0.01 20.97
N GLU A 39 14.76 0.26 22.26
CA GLU A 39 13.71 1.16 22.78
C GLU A 39 12.30 0.79 22.26
N LEU A 40 12.03 -0.51 22.11
CA LEU A 40 10.76 -1.03 21.59
C LEU A 40 9.88 -1.59 22.71
N THR A 41 8.58 -1.33 22.63
CA THR A 41 7.59 -2.04 23.43
C THR A 41 7.35 -3.46 22.90
N PRO A 42 6.90 -4.42 23.73
CA PRO A 42 6.53 -5.76 23.27
C PRO A 42 5.51 -5.74 22.12
N LYS A 43 4.59 -4.76 22.12
CA LYS A 43 3.61 -4.58 21.04
C LYS A 43 4.26 -4.16 19.71
N GLN A 44 5.26 -3.30 19.75
CA GLN A 44 6.01 -2.88 18.55
C GLN A 44 6.95 -3.97 18.03
N ALA A 45 7.41 -4.89 18.88
CA ALA A 45 8.31 -5.97 18.50
C ALA A 45 7.63 -7.30 18.21
N ALA A 46 6.32 -7.40 18.49
CA ALA A 46 5.53 -8.57 18.15
C ALA A 46 5.76 -8.94 16.66
N PRO A 47 5.93 -10.24 16.35
CA PRO A 47 6.00 -10.68 14.97
C PRO A 47 4.76 -10.17 14.24
N PRO A 48 4.90 -9.71 12.99
CA PRO A 48 3.74 -9.28 12.24
C PRO A 48 2.75 -10.45 12.19
N GLY A 49 1.47 -10.18 12.44
CA GLY A 49 0.40 -11.16 12.23
C GLY A 49 0.43 -11.73 10.81
N PRO A 50 -0.37 -12.78 10.52
CA PRO A 50 -0.44 -13.38 9.19
C PRO A 50 -0.53 -12.31 8.11
N ILE A 51 0.21 -12.52 7.02
CA ILE A 51 0.37 -11.55 5.94
C ILE A 51 -1.01 -11.00 5.57
N GLN A 52 -1.21 -9.70 5.78
CA GLN A 52 -2.31 -8.96 5.16
C GLN A 52 -2.04 -8.93 3.65
N THR A 53 -2.24 -10.08 3.01
CA THR A 53 -2.64 -10.09 1.61
C THR A 53 -3.93 -9.29 1.58
N GLY A 54 -4.05 -8.32 0.67
CA GLY A 54 -5.20 -7.42 0.61
C GLY A 54 -6.49 -8.24 0.51
N PHE A 55 -7.08 -8.54 1.66
CA PHE A 55 -8.24 -9.40 1.80
C PHE A 55 -9.41 -8.45 1.91
N PHE A 56 -10.11 -8.26 0.79
CA PHE A 56 -11.47 -7.76 0.89
C PHE A 56 -12.30 -8.90 1.50
N GLU A 57 -12.81 -8.70 2.71
CA GLU A 57 -13.74 -9.64 3.37
C GLU A 57 -15.05 -9.83 2.56
N ALA A 58 -15.30 -8.98 1.56
CA ALA A 58 -16.42 -9.05 0.61
C ALA A 58 -15.94 -8.79 -0.84
N HIS A 59 -16.87 -8.86 -1.82
CA HIS A 59 -16.57 -8.67 -3.25
C HIS A 59 -15.61 -7.47 -3.48
N PRO A 60 -14.56 -7.63 -4.30
CA PRO A 60 -14.41 -8.64 -5.36
C PRO A 60 -13.97 -10.03 -4.89
N GLY A 61 -13.60 -10.22 -3.62
CA GLY A 61 -12.99 -11.46 -3.14
C GLY A 61 -11.54 -11.63 -3.62
N PRO A 62 -10.96 -12.84 -3.52
CA PRO A 62 -9.60 -13.09 -3.98
C PRO A 62 -9.51 -12.98 -5.51
N VAL A 63 -8.65 -12.08 -5.98
CA VAL A 63 -8.37 -11.88 -7.41
C VAL A 63 -6.94 -12.31 -7.70
N ASP A 64 -6.79 -13.22 -8.65
CA ASP A 64 -5.49 -13.71 -9.13
C ASP A 64 -5.31 -13.50 -10.65
N ARG A 65 -4.19 -13.99 -11.20
CA ARG A 65 -3.87 -13.85 -12.63
C ARG A 65 -4.89 -14.54 -13.57
N ARG A 66 -5.60 -15.56 -13.10
CA ARG A 66 -6.56 -16.37 -13.87
C ARG A 66 -7.96 -15.76 -13.86
N SER A 67 -8.23 -14.83 -12.95
CA SER A 67 -9.49 -14.08 -12.90
C SER A 67 -9.81 -13.39 -14.23
N ALA A 68 -11.10 -13.31 -14.55
CA ALA A 68 -11.59 -12.59 -15.72
C ALA A 68 -11.16 -11.11 -15.68
N PRO A 69 -10.90 -10.47 -16.84
CA PRO A 69 -10.51 -9.06 -16.91
C PRO A 69 -11.45 -8.12 -16.16
N GLU A 70 -12.76 -8.35 -16.25
CA GLU A 70 -13.81 -7.54 -15.62
C GLU A 70 -13.69 -7.58 -14.08
N VAL A 71 -13.41 -8.76 -13.53
CA VAL A 71 -13.20 -8.95 -12.08
C VAL A 71 -11.95 -8.20 -11.61
N LYS A 72 -10.89 -8.17 -12.42
CA LYS A 72 -9.67 -7.41 -12.11
C LYS A 72 -9.92 -5.90 -12.17
N VAL A 73 -10.68 -5.44 -13.16
CA VAL A 73 -11.07 -4.02 -13.29
C VAL A 73 -11.90 -3.59 -12.08
N ASP A 74 -12.90 -4.38 -11.70
CA ASP A 74 -13.74 -4.09 -10.54
C ASP A 74 -12.94 -4.12 -9.24
N PHE A 75 -11.98 -5.02 -9.14
CA PHE A 75 -11.05 -5.06 -8.02
C PHE A 75 -10.17 -3.84 -7.90
N VAL A 76 -9.56 -3.38 -9.00
CA VAL A 76 -8.73 -2.18 -8.99
C VAL A 76 -9.56 -0.93 -8.70
N ALA A 77 -10.77 -0.84 -9.24
CA ALA A 77 -11.71 0.25 -8.95
C ALA A 77 -12.11 0.29 -7.47
N ALA A 78 -12.39 -0.87 -6.86
CA ALA A 78 -12.74 -0.96 -5.45
C ALA A 78 -11.54 -0.67 -4.53
N LEU A 79 -10.35 -1.17 -4.89
CA LEU A 79 -9.13 -0.99 -4.11
C LEU A 79 -8.66 0.47 -4.10
N PHE A 80 -8.71 1.13 -5.25
CA PHE A 80 -8.29 2.51 -5.40
C PHE A 80 -9.48 3.44 -5.62
N ALA A 81 -10.42 3.43 -4.67
CA ALA A 81 -11.54 4.35 -4.65
C ALA A 81 -11.03 5.82 -4.69
N ALA A 82 -11.15 6.43 -5.86
CA ALA A 82 -10.62 7.74 -6.21
C ALA A 82 -11.72 8.54 -6.94
N ARG A 83 -11.39 9.77 -7.34
CA ARG A 83 -12.28 10.54 -8.23
C ARG A 83 -12.53 9.79 -9.53
N ILE A 84 -13.81 9.70 -9.90
CA ILE A 84 -14.27 9.04 -11.13
C ILE A 84 -14.56 10.03 -12.26
N ASP A 85 -14.64 11.32 -11.95
CA ASP A 85 -14.92 12.40 -12.90
C ASP A 85 -13.67 12.85 -13.67
N ILE A 86 -12.48 12.43 -13.23
CA ILE A 86 -11.20 12.83 -13.81
C ILE A 86 -10.12 11.77 -13.57
N TYR A 87 -9.26 11.55 -14.56
CA TYR A 87 -8.02 10.78 -14.42
C TYR A 87 -6.85 11.50 -15.09
N ALA A 88 -5.63 11.05 -14.83
CA ALA A 88 -4.42 11.57 -15.46
C ALA A 88 -3.88 10.59 -16.51
N THR A 89 -3.40 11.11 -17.63
CA THR A 89 -2.64 10.36 -18.63
C THR A 89 -1.17 10.73 -18.55
N ARG A 90 -0.30 9.74 -18.74
CA ARG A 90 1.13 10.00 -18.91
C ARG A 90 1.40 10.54 -20.32
N TRP A 91 2.22 11.57 -20.40
CA TRP A 91 2.80 12.04 -21.66
C TRP A 91 4.30 11.85 -21.63
N GLU A 92 4.86 11.64 -22.81
CA GLU A 92 6.29 11.53 -23.03
C GLU A 92 6.65 12.25 -24.33
N ASN A 93 7.73 13.00 -24.29
CA ASN A 93 8.26 13.71 -25.44
C ASN A 93 9.53 13.00 -25.89
N SER A 94 9.41 12.19 -26.93
CA SER A 94 10.50 11.36 -27.46
C SER A 94 11.73 12.17 -27.88
N ARG A 95 11.55 13.43 -28.31
CA ARG A 95 12.65 14.31 -28.74
C ARG A 95 13.48 14.85 -27.57
N THR A 96 12.85 15.11 -26.43
CA THR A 96 13.50 15.73 -25.27
C THR A 96 13.72 14.77 -24.10
N GLY A 97 13.17 13.56 -24.18
CA GLY A 97 13.15 12.58 -23.09
C GLY A 97 12.31 13.00 -21.88
N LYS A 98 11.60 14.13 -21.95
CA LYS A 98 10.78 14.62 -20.84
C LYS A 98 9.47 13.84 -20.80
N ALA A 99 9.06 13.46 -19.60
CA ALA A 99 7.78 12.82 -19.35
C ALA A 99 7.06 13.49 -18.17
N GLY A 100 5.75 13.30 -18.11
CA GLY A 100 4.95 13.80 -17.00
C GLY A 100 3.52 13.28 -17.04
N TRP A 101 2.72 13.80 -16.13
CA TRP A 101 1.31 13.46 -15.98
C TRP A 101 0.47 14.71 -16.17
N LEU A 102 -0.63 14.57 -16.90
CA LEU A 102 -1.60 15.63 -17.12
C LEU A 102 -3.01 15.05 -17.00
N PRO A 103 -3.99 15.85 -16.51
CA PRO A 103 -5.39 15.47 -16.60
C PRO A 103 -5.79 15.08 -18.03
N ALA A 104 -6.59 14.02 -18.13
CA ALA A 104 -7.26 13.64 -19.36
C ALA A 104 -8.34 14.67 -19.66
N VAL A 105 -8.19 15.40 -20.77
CA VAL A 105 -9.10 16.45 -21.22
C VAL A 105 -9.49 16.14 -22.66
N ARG A 106 -10.78 16.29 -22.99
CA ARG A 106 -11.27 16.12 -24.36
C ARG A 106 -10.56 17.11 -25.29
N GLY A 107 -10.03 16.61 -26.41
CA GLY A 107 -9.26 17.45 -27.34
C GLY A 107 -7.86 17.84 -26.86
N GLY A 108 -7.38 17.24 -25.75
CA GLY A 108 -6.01 17.35 -25.27
C GLY A 108 -5.74 18.55 -24.35
N TRP A 109 -4.58 18.52 -23.70
CA TRP A 109 -4.18 19.56 -22.76
C TRP A 109 -3.76 20.85 -23.47
N ARG A 110 -4.45 21.96 -23.19
CA ARG A 110 -4.13 23.30 -23.69
C ARG A 110 -3.72 24.25 -22.56
N LYS A 111 -2.68 25.07 -22.79
CA LYS A 111 -2.26 26.12 -21.85
C LYS A 111 -3.24 27.30 -21.91
N GLY A 112 -3.49 27.96 -20.78
CA GLY A 112 -4.33 29.17 -20.71
C GLY A 112 -5.82 28.93 -20.45
N VAL A 113 -6.31 27.69 -20.56
CA VAL A 113 -7.69 27.34 -20.16
C VAL A 113 -7.75 27.19 -18.63
N ARG A 114 -8.73 27.83 -17.99
CA ARG A 114 -8.96 27.67 -16.53
C ARG A 114 -9.33 26.23 -16.22
N HIS A 115 -9.16 25.80 -14.98
CA HIS A 115 -9.45 24.41 -14.62
C HIS A 115 -10.96 24.09 -14.63
N GLU A 116 -11.81 25.09 -14.39
CA GLU A 116 -13.27 24.99 -14.37
C GLU A 116 -13.84 24.79 -15.78
N ASP A 117 -13.19 25.38 -16.78
CA ASP A 117 -13.66 25.40 -18.17
C ASP A 117 -13.16 24.18 -18.97
N ARG A 118 -12.52 23.20 -18.31
CA ARG A 118 -11.96 22.01 -18.97
C ARG A 118 -12.99 20.89 -19.00
N ASP A 119 -13.17 20.31 -20.17
CA ASP A 119 -13.94 19.08 -20.37
C ASP A 119 -13.08 17.85 -20.00
N TYR A 120 -13.06 17.50 -18.71
CA TYR A 120 -12.32 16.35 -18.19
C TYR A 120 -12.98 15.03 -18.59
N LEU A 121 -12.16 14.03 -18.88
CA LEU A 121 -12.64 12.69 -19.18
C LEU A 121 -12.82 11.88 -17.89
N PRO A 122 -13.97 11.20 -17.72
CA PRO A 122 -14.21 10.36 -16.55
C PRO A 122 -13.36 9.10 -16.57
N LEU A 123 -13.00 8.61 -15.38
CA LEU A 123 -12.35 7.33 -15.19
C LEU A 123 -13.38 6.21 -15.36
N SER A 124 -13.50 5.67 -16.57
CA SER A 124 -14.40 4.54 -16.86
C SER A 124 -13.72 3.18 -16.63
N LYS A 125 -14.53 2.10 -16.57
CA LYS A 125 -14.02 0.72 -16.55
C LYS A 125 -13.16 0.40 -17.77
N ASP A 126 -13.44 0.98 -18.93
CA ASP A 126 -12.63 0.79 -20.15
C ASP A 126 -11.26 1.49 -20.04
N VAL A 127 -11.20 2.67 -19.42
CA VAL A 127 -9.93 3.34 -19.10
C VAL A 127 -9.10 2.50 -18.14
N LEU A 128 -9.73 1.91 -17.12
CA LEU A 128 -9.05 0.98 -16.21
C LEU A 128 -8.61 -0.30 -16.92
N ARG A 129 -9.44 -0.86 -17.82
CA ARG A 129 -9.09 -2.05 -18.60
C ARG A 129 -7.83 -1.80 -19.44
N THR A 130 -7.82 -0.71 -20.21
CA THR A 130 -6.65 -0.31 -21.04
C THR A 130 -5.41 0.01 -20.20
N HIS A 131 -5.60 0.44 -18.96
CA HIS A 131 -4.49 0.58 -18.02
C HIS A 131 -3.91 -0.79 -17.61
N LEU A 132 -4.77 -1.76 -17.30
CA LEU A 132 -4.37 -3.08 -16.84
C LEU A 132 -3.78 -3.97 -17.96
N THR A 133 -4.12 -3.71 -19.23
CA THR A 133 -3.47 -4.34 -20.38
C THR A 133 -2.10 -3.73 -20.69
N GLY A 134 -1.80 -2.55 -20.14
CA GLY A 134 -0.56 -1.82 -20.38
C GLY A 134 -0.58 -0.90 -21.61
N ASP A 135 -1.74 -0.75 -22.27
CA ASP A 135 -1.88 0.13 -23.45
C ASP A 135 -1.70 1.60 -23.07
N VAL A 136 -2.20 1.98 -21.88
CA VAL A 136 -2.09 3.33 -21.35
C VAL A 136 -1.64 3.34 -19.90
N HIS A 137 -0.92 4.39 -19.50
CA HIS A 137 -0.65 4.67 -18.10
C HIS A 137 -1.65 5.68 -17.57
N VAL A 138 -2.45 5.26 -16.60
CA VAL A 138 -3.48 6.06 -15.94
C VAL A 138 -3.03 6.41 -14.52
N GLY A 139 -3.16 7.68 -14.17
CA GLY A 139 -2.95 8.19 -12.83
C GLY A 139 -4.29 8.54 -12.18
N LEU A 140 -4.41 8.23 -10.89
CA LEU A 140 -5.62 8.44 -10.11
C LEU A 140 -5.54 9.71 -9.26
N TYR A 141 -6.69 10.34 -9.02
CA TYR A 141 -6.82 11.47 -8.09
C TYR A 141 -7.51 10.99 -6.81
N PRO A 142 -6.75 10.62 -5.76
CA PRO A 142 -7.31 10.01 -4.54
C PRO A 142 -8.11 10.98 -3.65
N LEU A 143 -7.91 12.28 -3.83
CA LEU A 143 -8.59 13.32 -3.06
C LEU A 143 -9.98 13.58 -3.65
N LEU A 144 -10.99 13.24 -2.87
CA LEU A 144 -12.40 13.52 -3.11
C LEU A 144 -12.76 14.93 -2.65
N ASP A 145 -14.00 15.34 -2.91
CA ASP A 145 -14.56 16.58 -2.38
C ASP A 145 -14.55 16.57 -0.85
N GLY A 146 -14.38 17.76 -0.26
CA GLY A 146 -14.25 17.91 1.20
C GLY A 146 -12.91 17.44 1.77
N ASP A 147 -11.86 17.36 0.95
CA ASP A 147 -10.51 16.91 1.33
C ASP A 147 -10.46 15.48 1.89
N LEU A 148 -11.39 14.64 1.44
CA LEU A 148 -11.51 13.25 1.87
C LEU A 148 -10.73 12.29 0.95
N CYS A 149 -10.27 11.16 1.47
CA CYS A 149 -9.70 10.11 0.64
C CYS A 149 -9.89 8.72 1.25
N TRP A 150 -10.10 7.70 0.40
CA TRP A 150 -10.26 6.30 0.82
C TRP A 150 -8.94 5.60 1.11
N TRP A 151 -7.85 6.10 0.55
CA TRP A 151 -6.53 5.51 0.72
C TRP A 151 -5.45 6.59 0.79
N LEU A 152 -4.31 6.25 1.37
CA LEU A 152 -3.11 7.08 1.39
C LEU A 152 -2.02 6.42 0.57
N ALA A 153 -1.33 7.20 -0.25
CA ALA A 153 -0.08 6.82 -0.88
C ALA A 153 1.08 7.39 -0.08
N ALA A 154 2.10 6.58 0.19
CA ALA A 154 3.39 7.00 0.70
C ALA A 154 4.47 6.63 -0.31
N ASP A 155 5.34 7.59 -0.62
CA ASP A 155 6.45 7.43 -1.56
C ASP A 155 7.76 7.39 -0.77
N PHE A 156 8.51 6.28 -0.91
CA PHE A 156 9.79 6.06 -0.27
C PHE A 156 10.88 6.07 -1.35
N ASP A 157 11.76 7.06 -1.28
CA ASP A 157 12.90 7.22 -2.18
C ASP A 157 14.21 7.01 -1.43
N GLY A 158 15.24 6.54 -2.16
CA GLY A 158 16.61 6.45 -1.67
C GLY A 158 17.03 5.03 -1.26
N PRO A 159 18.30 4.86 -0.83
CA PRO A 159 18.89 3.54 -0.59
C PRO A 159 18.17 2.70 0.47
N MET A 160 17.48 3.35 1.40
CA MET A 160 16.78 2.72 2.52
C MET A 160 15.27 2.54 2.28
N ALA A 161 14.76 2.89 1.10
CA ALA A 161 13.33 2.88 0.80
C ALA A 161 12.64 1.54 1.10
N MET A 162 13.34 0.43 0.87
CA MET A 162 12.83 -0.91 1.20
C MET A 162 12.66 -1.11 2.71
N LEU A 163 13.61 -0.63 3.52
CA LEU A 163 13.51 -0.74 4.97
C LEU A 163 12.44 0.20 5.51
N ASP A 164 12.33 1.41 4.95
CA ASP A 164 11.32 2.39 5.33
C ASP A 164 9.90 1.91 4.99
N VAL A 165 9.69 1.33 3.81
CA VAL A 165 8.39 0.79 3.43
C VAL A 165 8.00 -0.41 4.30
N LEU A 166 8.96 -1.28 4.67
CA LEU A 166 8.69 -2.39 5.59
C LEU A 166 8.36 -1.90 7.00
N ALA A 167 9.04 -0.88 7.50
CA ALA A 167 8.72 -0.23 8.77
C ALA A 167 7.31 0.40 8.73
N TYR A 168 6.95 1.05 7.63
CA TYR A 168 5.60 1.59 7.40
C TYR A 168 4.53 0.49 7.44
N LEU A 169 4.74 -0.63 6.73
CA LEU A 169 3.81 -1.76 6.76
C LEU A 169 3.67 -2.36 8.16
N LYS A 170 4.78 -2.44 8.91
CA LYS A 170 4.76 -2.92 10.30
C LYS A 170 3.91 -2.01 11.18
N ALA A 171 4.06 -0.70 11.05
CA ALA A 171 3.24 0.28 11.77
C ALA A 171 1.76 0.20 11.36
N ALA A 172 1.47 0.11 10.06
CA ALA A 172 0.10 -0.03 9.55
C ALA A 172 -0.58 -1.28 10.13
N ARG A 173 0.12 -2.43 10.16
CA ARG A 173 -0.35 -3.67 10.78
C ARG A 173 -0.63 -3.51 12.27
N ALA A 174 0.27 -2.86 13.01
CA ALA A 174 0.07 -2.60 14.44
C ALA A 174 -1.17 -1.75 14.73
N CYS A 175 -1.58 -0.92 13.75
CA CYS A 175 -2.80 -0.11 13.77
C CYS A 175 -4.01 -0.80 13.09
N SER A 176 -3.89 -2.07 12.65
CA SER A 176 -4.92 -2.80 11.90
C SER A 176 -5.40 -2.07 10.62
N VAL A 177 -4.50 -1.31 9.99
CA VAL A 177 -4.74 -0.62 8.73
C VAL A 177 -4.22 -1.49 7.59
N PRO A 178 -5.08 -1.93 6.63
CA PRO A 178 -4.62 -2.70 5.49
C PRO A 178 -3.72 -1.84 4.59
N ALA A 179 -2.53 -2.33 4.31
CA ALA A 179 -1.57 -1.66 3.44
C ALA A 179 -0.88 -2.64 2.49
N ALA A 180 -0.72 -2.21 1.24
CA ALA A 180 0.05 -2.90 0.21
C ALA A 180 1.22 -2.02 -0.22
N TRP A 181 2.23 -2.61 -0.86
CA TRP A 181 3.36 -1.86 -1.39
C TRP A 181 3.82 -2.44 -2.73
N GLU A 182 4.51 -1.62 -3.51
CA GLU A 182 5.15 -1.99 -4.76
C GLU A 182 6.55 -1.39 -4.86
N VAL A 183 7.44 -2.05 -5.62
CA VAL A 183 8.75 -1.50 -5.96
C VAL A 183 8.57 -0.46 -7.06
N SER A 184 9.21 0.69 -6.92
CA SER A 184 9.13 1.72 -7.94
C SER A 184 9.84 1.28 -9.23
N ARG A 185 9.50 1.92 -10.35
CA ARG A 185 10.10 1.59 -11.65
C ARG A 185 11.62 1.77 -11.71
N SER A 186 12.22 2.58 -10.83
CA SER A 186 13.68 2.72 -10.77
C SER A 186 14.37 1.54 -10.07
N GLY A 187 13.61 0.66 -9.40
CA GLY A 187 14.14 -0.43 -8.59
C GLY A 187 14.73 0.00 -7.24
N VAL A 188 14.86 1.31 -7.00
CA VAL A 188 15.49 1.88 -5.78
C VAL A 188 14.43 2.36 -4.78
N GLY A 189 13.28 2.83 -5.27
CA GLY A 189 12.21 3.33 -4.41
C GLY A 189 11.12 2.29 -4.17
N ALA A 190 10.18 2.62 -3.30
CA ALA A 190 8.98 1.83 -3.05
C ALA A 190 7.78 2.75 -2.81
N HIS A 191 6.60 2.31 -3.20
CA HIS A 191 5.35 3.00 -2.91
C HIS A 191 4.50 2.12 -1.99
N ALA A 192 3.90 2.68 -0.95
CA ALA A 192 2.90 1.99 -0.14
C ALA A 192 1.55 2.67 -0.27
N CYS A 193 0.49 1.87 -0.32
CA CYS A 193 -0.89 2.32 -0.29
C CYS A 193 -1.61 1.72 0.92
N SER A 194 -2.15 2.55 1.80
CA SER A 194 -3.00 2.10 2.91
C SER A 194 -4.46 2.45 2.66
N SER A 195 -5.35 1.48 2.82
CA SER A 195 -6.79 1.64 2.61
C SER A 195 -7.51 1.94 3.93
N ARG A 196 -8.64 2.65 3.85
CA ARG A 196 -9.54 2.92 4.97
C ARG A 196 -10.90 2.29 4.74
N ARG A 197 -11.56 1.93 5.84
CA ARG A 197 -12.96 1.45 5.84
C ARG A 197 -13.97 2.57 5.57
N SER A 198 -13.59 3.83 5.81
CA SER A 198 -14.40 5.02 5.55
C SER A 198 -13.49 6.17 5.05
N PRO A 199 -14.02 7.12 4.26
CA PRO A 199 -13.21 8.24 3.82
C PRO A 199 -12.87 9.12 5.03
N GLY A 200 -11.62 9.55 5.11
CA GLY A 200 -11.14 10.42 6.19
C GLY A 200 -10.42 11.64 5.62
N PRO A 201 -10.22 12.70 6.44
CA PRO A 201 -9.48 13.87 6.01
C PRO A 201 -8.08 13.50 5.55
N SER A 202 -7.63 14.08 4.45
CA SER A 202 -6.25 13.95 4.01
C SER A 202 -5.34 14.70 5.00
N PRO A 203 -4.45 14.03 5.76
CA PRO A 203 -3.43 14.73 6.53
C PRO A 203 -2.61 15.60 5.59
N ALA A 204 -2.45 16.87 5.94
CA ALA A 204 -1.85 17.88 5.06
C ALA A 204 -0.47 17.40 4.57
N GLY A 205 -0.33 17.26 3.25
CA GLY A 205 0.96 17.04 2.58
C GLY A 205 1.37 15.58 2.34
N HIS A 206 0.58 14.58 2.75
CA HIS A 206 0.95 13.16 2.57
C HIS A 206 0.13 12.42 1.50
N CYS A 207 -0.92 13.04 0.94
CA CYS A 207 -1.60 12.47 -0.23
C CYS A 207 -0.81 12.86 -1.49
N ALA A 208 0.31 12.17 -1.72
CA ALA A 208 1.11 12.30 -2.92
C ALA A 208 1.15 10.97 -3.66
N ARG A 209 0.40 10.93 -4.77
CA ARG A 209 0.72 10.29 -6.06
C ARG A 209 1.40 8.91 -6.01
N SER A 210 0.69 7.89 -6.49
CA SER A 210 1.33 6.61 -6.85
C SER A 210 2.30 6.72 -8.04
N THR A 211 2.40 7.88 -8.73
CA THR A 211 3.45 8.12 -9.73
C THR A 211 3.82 9.61 -9.83
N ARG A 212 5.03 9.98 -9.36
CA ARG A 212 5.74 11.30 -9.41
C ARG A 212 5.06 12.50 -10.12
N SER A 213 5.00 13.64 -9.39
CA SER A 213 4.87 15.06 -9.82
C SER A 213 3.61 15.81 -9.34
N ALA A 214 3.72 16.61 -8.27
CA ALA A 214 3.25 18.00 -8.26
C ALA A 214 3.65 18.73 -6.97
N ARG A 215 4.58 19.69 -7.10
CA ARG A 215 4.72 20.79 -6.14
C ARG A 215 3.76 21.96 -6.45
N LYS A 216 2.84 21.86 -7.43
CA LYS A 216 2.19 23.05 -8.00
C LYS A 216 0.69 23.26 -7.76
N TRP A 217 -0.05 22.28 -7.23
CA TRP A 217 -1.53 22.37 -7.19
C TRP A 217 -2.14 22.73 -5.83
N ARG A 218 -1.37 22.74 -4.73
CA ARG A 218 -1.90 23.09 -3.39
C ARG A 218 -2.26 24.58 -3.25
N ARG A 219 -1.90 25.44 -4.21
CA ARG A 219 -2.20 26.89 -4.15
C ARG A 219 -3.52 27.30 -4.82
N SER A 220 -4.23 26.41 -5.51
CA SER A 220 -5.50 26.77 -6.21
C SER A 220 -6.76 26.17 -5.59
N ALA A 221 -6.64 25.23 -4.64
CA ALA A 221 -7.79 24.62 -3.97
C ALA A 221 -8.22 25.34 -2.67
N ASN A 222 -7.43 26.31 -2.21
CA ASN A 222 -7.67 27.00 -0.92
C ASN A 222 -8.11 28.47 -1.10
N THR A 223 -8.64 28.82 -2.27
CA THR A 223 -9.36 30.07 -2.51
C THR A 223 -10.81 29.73 -2.78
N ARG A 224 -11.54 29.49 -1.69
CA ARG A 224 -12.90 29.98 -1.51
C ARG A 224 -12.88 30.87 -0.28
#